data_AF-A0A1R0Y828-F1
#
_entry.id   AF-A0A1R0Y828-F1
#
_cell.length_a   1.000
_cell.length_b   1.000
_cell.length_c   1.000
_cell.angle_alpha   90.00
_cell.angle_beta   90.00
_cell.angle_gamma   90.00
#
_symmetry.space_group_name_H-M   'P 1'
#
loop_
_entity.id
_entity.type
_entity.pdbx_description
1 polymer ?
#
loop_
_entity_poly.entity_id
_entity_poly.type
_entity_poly.pdbx_seq_one_letter_code
_entity_poly.pdbx_strand_id
1 'polypeptide(L)'
;MHNVNKDQKAIKNAFSSYVQSCLRHASRDYYKKALRHTSHTILLDEKELNNIKPNFSICLSSSTRVENCTTLIQIIDELKFSTVEKRVLALKYCKDLTDKEIAYNLGISRQAVSKMKANLLRKLKEHLSLYC
;
A
#
# COMPACT_ATOMS: atom_id res chain seq x y z
N MET A 1 48.39 -63.48 -6.77
CA MET A 1 48.30 -62.23 -5.97
C MET A 1 48.26 -60.95 -6.81
N HIS A 2 48.75 -60.92 -8.06
CA HIS A 2 48.80 -59.70 -8.87
C HIS A 2 47.43 -59.19 -9.37
N ASN A 3 46.44 -60.08 -9.51
CA ASN A 3 45.11 -59.76 -10.06
C ASN A 3 44.20 -59.03 -9.06
N VAL A 4 44.21 -59.47 -7.79
CA VAL A 4 43.39 -58.88 -6.70
C VAL A 4 43.74 -57.39 -6.45
N ASN A 5 45.02 -57.03 -6.57
CA ASN A 5 45.47 -55.64 -6.43
C ASN A 5 45.02 -54.74 -7.60
N LYS A 6 44.87 -55.31 -8.80
CA LYS A 6 44.41 -54.60 -9.99
C LYS A 6 42.91 -54.35 -9.92
N ASP A 7 42.15 -55.32 -9.44
CA ASP A 7 40.70 -55.22 -9.24
C ASP A 7 40.35 -54.23 -8.13
N GLN A 8 41.06 -54.25 -7.00
CA GLN A 8 40.88 -53.25 -5.95
C GLN A 8 41.19 -51.82 -6.41
N LYS A 9 42.21 -51.65 -7.27
CA LYS A 9 42.52 -50.35 -7.87
C LYS A 9 41.41 -49.90 -8.83
N ALA A 10 40.87 -50.80 -9.64
CA ALA A 10 39.76 -50.52 -10.54
C ALA A 10 38.50 -50.11 -9.76
N ILE A 11 38.18 -50.80 -8.66
CA ILE A 11 37.03 -50.47 -7.80
C ILE A 11 37.20 -49.09 -7.16
N LYS A 12 38.38 -48.76 -6.61
CA LYS A 12 38.65 -47.44 -6.03
C LYS A 12 38.53 -46.32 -7.07
N ASN A 13 39.00 -46.56 -8.29
CA ASN A 13 38.87 -45.60 -9.40
C ASN A 13 37.41 -45.45 -9.82
N ALA A 14 36.64 -46.54 -9.93
CA ALA A 14 35.23 -46.48 -10.28
C ALA A 14 34.40 -45.73 -9.22
N PHE A 15 34.65 -45.99 -7.94
CA PHE A 15 34.03 -45.25 -6.84
C PHE A 15 34.40 -43.76 -6.87
N SER A 16 35.67 -43.42 -7.07
CA SER A 16 36.12 -42.04 -7.16
C SER A 16 35.45 -41.30 -8.34
N SER A 17 35.37 -41.95 -9.50
CA SER A 17 34.68 -41.41 -10.68
C SER A 17 33.17 -41.22 -10.43
N TYR A 18 32.54 -42.14 -9.71
CA TYR A 18 31.13 -42.03 -9.33
C TYR A 18 30.90 -40.82 -8.41
N VAL A 19 31.70 -40.69 -7.34
CA VAL A 19 31.61 -39.55 -6.40
C VAL A 19 31.87 -38.22 -7.13
N GLN A 20 32.86 -38.17 -8.01
CA GLN A 20 33.12 -36.99 -8.84
C GLN A 20 31.95 -36.64 -9.74
N SER A 21 31.30 -37.63 -10.34
CA SER A 21 30.10 -37.44 -11.15
C SER A 21 28.96 -36.87 -10.32
N CYS A 22 28.65 -37.48 -9.17
CA CYS A 22 27.63 -36.98 -8.24
C CYS A 22 27.89 -35.53 -7.82
N LEU A 23 29.13 -35.21 -7.45
CA LEU A 23 29.51 -33.86 -7.05
C LEU A 23 29.36 -32.85 -8.19
N ARG A 24 29.76 -33.24 -9.41
CA ARG A 24 29.61 -32.40 -10.62
C ARG A 24 28.14 -32.15 -10.96
N HIS A 25 27.28 -33.14 -10.78
CA HIS A 25 25.84 -32.98 -11.00
C HIS A 25 25.21 -32.09 -9.94
N ALA A 26 25.54 -32.30 -8.66
CA ALA A 26 25.06 -31.48 -7.55
C ALA A 26 25.49 -30.01 -7.67
N SER A 27 26.77 -29.76 -8.00
CA SER A 27 27.27 -28.40 -8.17
C SER A 27 26.58 -27.69 -9.33
N ARG A 28 26.44 -28.36 -10.47
CA ARG A 28 25.75 -27.81 -11.64
C ARG A 28 24.28 -27.52 -11.36
N ASP A 29 23.58 -28.38 -10.62
CA ASP A 29 22.20 -28.15 -10.23
C ASP A 29 22.07 -26.93 -9.28
N TYR A 30 22.95 -26.84 -8.28
CA TYR A 30 23.02 -25.69 -7.38
C TYR A 30 23.22 -24.38 -8.16
N TYR A 31 24.23 -24.31 -9.03
CA TYR A 31 24.49 -23.09 -9.80
C TYR A 31 23.34 -22.73 -10.74
N LYS A 32 22.67 -23.72 -11.35
CA LYS A 32 21.46 -23.45 -12.16
C LYS A 32 20.33 -22.84 -11.33
N LYS A 33 20.11 -23.35 -10.12
CA LYS A 33 19.09 -22.81 -9.20
C LYS A 33 19.47 -21.42 -8.71
N ALA A 34 20.73 -21.20 -8.33
CA ALA A 34 21.22 -19.91 -7.90
C ALA A 34 21.09 -18.86 -9.02
N LEU A 35 21.47 -19.22 -10.25
CA LEU A 35 21.33 -18.34 -11.41
C LEU A 35 19.88 -17.98 -11.70
N ARG A 36 18.95 -18.97 -11.65
CA ARG A 36 17.51 -18.70 -11.79
C ARG A 36 17.02 -17.73 -10.72
N HIS A 37 17.43 -17.92 -9.47
CA HIS A 37 17.09 -16.99 -8.40
C HIS A 37 17.63 -15.59 -8.71
N THR A 38 18.93 -15.45 -9.01
CA THR A 38 19.55 -14.15 -9.30
C THR A 38 18.94 -13.46 -10.53
N SER A 39 18.54 -14.19 -11.56
CA SER A 39 17.85 -13.62 -12.73
C SER A 39 16.44 -13.08 -12.41
N HIS A 40 15.81 -13.57 -11.35
CA HIS A 40 14.47 -13.15 -10.91
C HIS A 40 14.48 -12.28 -9.65
N THR A 41 15.65 -12.04 -9.06
CA THR A 41 15.80 -11.18 -7.87
C THR A 41 16.77 -10.05 -8.18
N ILE A 42 16.24 -8.83 -8.28
CA ILE A 42 17.05 -7.62 -8.28
C ILE A 42 17.24 -7.21 -6.82
N LEU A 43 18.49 -7.02 -6.40
CA LEU A 43 18.78 -6.42 -5.10
C LEU A 43 18.33 -4.96 -5.15
N LEU A 44 17.48 -4.56 -4.21
CA LEU A 44 17.04 -3.18 -4.06
C LEU A 44 18.17 -2.36 -3.43
N ASP A 45 19.06 -1.84 -4.27
CA ASP A 45 20.00 -0.78 -3.89
C ASP A 45 19.26 0.58 -3.93
N GLU A 46 19.60 1.50 -3.04
CA GLU A 46 18.97 2.83 -2.92
C GLU A 46 19.01 3.61 -4.25
N LYS A 47 20.03 3.37 -5.08
CA LYS A 47 20.16 3.99 -6.41
C LYS A 47 19.16 3.44 -7.44
N GLU A 48 18.85 2.15 -7.39
CA GLU A 48 17.88 1.52 -8.31
C GLU A 48 16.43 1.84 -7.92
N LEU A 49 16.18 2.04 -6.61
CA LEU A 49 14.87 2.46 -6.10
C LEU A 49 14.44 3.84 -6.60
N ASN A 50 15.39 4.74 -6.91
CA ASN A 50 15.08 6.05 -7.47
C ASN A 50 14.58 5.99 -8.93
N ASN A 51 14.92 4.92 -9.65
CA ASN A 51 14.51 4.70 -11.04
C ASN A 51 13.24 3.86 -11.16
N ILE A 52 12.97 3.02 -10.16
CA ILE A 52 11.71 2.31 -10.04
C ILE A 52 10.74 3.28 -9.37
N LYS A 53 9.77 3.83 -10.09
CA LYS A 53 8.57 4.41 -9.47
C LYS A 53 7.59 3.27 -9.23
N PRO A 54 7.60 2.59 -8.05
CA PRO A 54 6.62 1.54 -7.84
C PRO A 54 5.25 2.20 -7.80
N ASN A 55 4.43 1.91 -8.81
CA ASN A 55 3.03 2.31 -8.82
C ASN A 55 2.27 1.34 -7.91
N PHE A 56 2.42 1.52 -6.60
CA PHE A 56 1.61 0.79 -5.63
C PHE A 56 0.19 1.34 -5.68
N SER A 57 -0.68 0.68 -6.44
CA SER A 57 -2.11 0.79 -6.20
C SER A 57 -2.42 0.04 -4.91
N ILE A 58 -2.38 0.74 -3.77
CA ILE A 58 -2.95 0.23 -2.53
C ILE A 58 -4.47 0.22 -2.74
N CYS A 59 -4.96 -0.86 -3.33
CA CYS A 59 -6.37 -1.09 -3.50
C CYS A 59 -6.92 -1.55 -2.14
N LEU A 60 -7.33 -0.60 -1.29
CA LEU A 60 -8.29 -0.91 -0.24
C LEU A 60 -9.53 -1.43 -0.96
N SER A 61 -9.86 -2.71 -0.76
CA SER A 61 -10.97 -3.41 -1.39
C SER A 61 -12.19 -2.51 -1.51
N SER A 62 -12.61 -2.25 -2.74
CA SER A 62 -13.67 -1.33 -3.16
C SER A 62 -15.09 -1.84 -2.85
N SER A 63 -15.30 -2.54 -1.74
CA SER A 63 -16.65 -2.76 -1.23
C SER A 63 -16.93 -1.66 -0.20
N THR A 64 -17.72 -0.67 -0.62
CA THR A 64 -18.13 0.58 0.05
C THR A 64 -17.14 1.76 0.05
N ARG A 65 -16.60 2.15 -1.12
CA ARG A 65 -16.44 3.59 -1.38
C ARG A 65 -17.79 4.15 -1.83
N VAL A 66 -18.71 4.34 -0.87
CA VAL A 66 -19.92 5.17 -1.06
C VAL A 66 -19.55 6.60 -0.69
N GLU A 67 -18.51 7.15 -1.31
CA GLU A 67 -18.31 8.59 -1.33
C GLU A 67 -18.92 9.09 -2.63
N ASN A 68 -20.25 9.11 -2.68
CA ASN A 68 -20.97 9.85 -3.70
C ASN A 68 -20.77 11.34 -3.42
N CYS A 69 -19.57 11.86 -3.73
CA CYS A 69 -19.25 13.29 -3.61
C CYS A 69 -20.29 14.14 -4.34
N THR A 70 -20.85 13.61 -5.44
CA THR A 70 -21.97 14.20 -6.18
C THR A 70 -23.23 14.34 -5.32
N THR A 71 -23.63 13.28 -4.61
CA THR A 71 -24.77 13.30 -3.67
C THR A 71 -24.53 14.27 -2.51
N LEU A 72 -23.31 14.32 -1.95
CA LEU A 72 -22.99 15.28 -0.90
C LEU A 72 -23.05 16.73 -1.38
N ILE A 73 -22.54 17.02 -2.58
CA ILE A 73 -22.62 18.36 -3.18
C ILE A 73 -24.08 18.74 -3.45
N GLN A 74 -24.88 17.82 -4.00
CA GLN A 74 -26.31 18.02 -4.21
C GLN A 74 -27.04 18.32 -2.90
N ILE A 75 -26.80 17.53 -1.84
CA ILE A 75 -27.39 17.76 -0.52
C ILE A 75 -26.99 19.13 0.03
N ILE A 76 -25.72 19.54 -0.13
CA ILE A 76 -25.25 20.86 0.34
C ILE A 76 -25.96 21.99 -0.41
N ASP A 77 -26.24 21.83 -1.70
CA ASP A 77 -26.96 22.81 -2.49
C ASP A 77 -28.47 22.83 -2.19
N GLU A 78 -29.08 21.67 -1.97
CA GLU A 78 -30.48 21.52 -1.54
C GLU A 78 -30.74 22.11 -0.14
N LEU A 79 -29.84 21.89 0.80
CA LEU A 79 -29.92 22.40 2.18
C LEU A 79 -29.79 23.93 2.28
N LYS A 80 -29.48 24.62 1.17
CA LYS A 80 -29.33 26.07 1.08
C LYS A 80 -28.47 26.67 2.21
N PHE A 81 -27.34 26.03 2.51
CA PHE A 81 -26.39 26.58 3.48
C PHE A 81 -25.93 27.98 3.06
N SER A 82 -25.89 28.88 4.03
CA SER A 82 -25.35 30.23 3.85
C SER A 82 -23.87 30.17 3.46
N THR A 83 -23.37 31.25 2.87
CA THR A 83 -21.95 31.36 2.47
C THR A 83 -21.00 31.16 3.65
N VAL A 84 -21.39 31.61 4.85
CA VAL A 84 -20.62 31.42 6.09
C VAL A 84 -20.63 29.95 6.51
N GLU A 85 -21.79 29.30 6.49
CA GLU A 85 -21.92 27.88 6.80
C GLU A 85 -21.10 27.00 5.84
N LYS A 86 -21.16 27.27 4.53
CA LYS A 86 -20.33 26.58 3.52
C LYS A 86 -18.83 26.78 3.78
N ARG A 87 -18.41 28.00 4.13
CA ARG A 87 -17.01 28.29 4.52
C ARG A 87 -16.60 27.50 5.75
N VAL A 88 -17.43 27.42 6.78
CA VAL A 88 -17.13 26.67 8.01
C VAL A 88 -16.94 25.19 7.71
N LEU A 89 -17.79 24.62 6.86
CA LEU A 89 -17.69 23.23 6.42
C LEU A 89 -16.35 22.98 5.70
N ALA A 90 -16.00 23.83 4.74
CA ALA A 90 -14.77 23.72 3.97
C ALA A 90 -13.51 23.92 4.84
N LEU A 91 -13.50 24.93 5.71
CA LEU A 91 -12.37 25.18 6.62
C LEU A 91 -12.19 24.04 7.62
N LYS A 92 -13.28 23.44 8.10
CA LYS A 92 -13.21 22.37 9.10
C LYS A 92 -12.83 21.02 8.52
N TYR A 93 -13.47 20.61 7.42
CA TYR A 93 -13.40 19.23 6.91
C TYR A 93 -12.59 19.08 5.62
N CYS A 94 -12.28 20.17 4.92
CA CYS A 94 -11.38 20.14 3.76
C CYS A 94 -9.98 20.68 4.08
N LYS A 95 -9.84 21.51 5.13
CA LYS A 95 -8.56 22.13 5.53
C LYS A 95 -8.12 21.79 6.96
N ASP A 96 -8.88 20.95 7.66
CA ASP A 96 -8.60 20.49 9.03
C ASP A 96 -8.28 21.58 10.06
N LEU A 97 -8.86 22.78 9.90
CA LEU A 97 -8.63 23.86 10.85
C LEU A 97 -9.34 23.62 12.20
N THR A 98 -8.73 24.13 13.26
CA THR A 98 -9.33 24.12 14.60
C THR A 98 -10.45 25.15 14.71
N ASP A 99 -11.40 24.93 15.62
CA ASP A 99 -12.51 25.87 15.85
C ASP A 99 -11.98 27.28 16.25
N LYS A 100 -10.77 27.37 16.81
CA LYS A 100 -10.09 28.65 17.13
C LYS A 100 -9.59 29.36 15.87
N GLU A 101 -8.94 28.64 14.95
CA GLU A 101 -8.46 29.19 13.68
C GLU A 101 -9.61 29.60 12.77
N ILE A 102 -10.69 28.82 12.75
CA ILE A 102 -11.91 29.15 12.00
C ILE A 102 -12.56 30.42 12.57
N ALA A 103 -12.65 30.53 13.90
CA ALA A 103 -13.17 31.72 14.58
C ALA A 103 -12.37 32.98 14.21
N TYR A 104 -11.04 32.87 14.23
CA TYR A 104 -10.14 33.95 13.81
C TYR A 104 -10.33 34.30 12.32
N ASN A 105 -10.42 33.30 11.44
CA ASN A 105 -10.56 33.50 9.99
C ASN A 105 -11.88 34.18 9.61
N LEU A 106 -12.96 33.88 10.35
CA LEU A 106 -14.31 34.38 10.06
C LEU A 106 -14.70 35.59 10.91
N GLY A 107 -13.86 36.03 11.85
CA GLY A 107 -14.14 37.16 12.74
C GLY A 107 -15.30 36.89 13.72
N ILE A 108 -15.54 35.63 14.10
CA ILE A 108 -16.63 35.22 14.99
C ILE A 108 -16.09 34.53 16.24
N SER A 109 -16.94 34.35 17.26
CA SER A 109 -16.55 33.64 18.47
C SER A 109 -16.37 32.13 18.22
N ARG A 110 -15.44 31.50 18.96
CA ARG A 110 -15.26 30.04 18.93
C ARG A 110 -16.56 29.29 19.26
N GLN A 111 -17.36 29.81 20.18
CA GLN A 111 -18.66 29.24 20.54
C GLN A 111 -19.64 29.26 19.36
N ALA A 112 -19.65 30.35 18.58
CA ALA A 112 -20.46 30.45 17.36
C ALA A 112 -20.04 29.40 16.32
N VAL A 113 -18.74 29.19 16.12
CA VAL A 113 -18.22 28.11 15.24
C VAL A 113 -18.69 26.74 15.71
N SER A 114 -18.52 26.42 17.00
CA SER A 114 -18.91 25.11 17.53
C SER A 114 -20.42 24.86 17.41
N LYS A 115 -21.26 25.87 17.72
CA LYS A 115 -22.72 25.78 17.56
C LYS A 115 -23.11 25.60 16.10
N MET A 116 -22.48 26.36 15.20
CA MET A 116 -22.74 26.29 13.77
C MET A 116 -22.35 24.92 13.19
N LYS A 117 -21.19 24.38 13.56
CA LYS A 117 -20.76 23.03 13.18
C LYS A 117 -21.76 21.96 13.63
N ALA A 118 -22.20 22.02 14.89
CA ALA A 118 -23.18 21.07 15.42
C ALA A 118 -24.50 21.14 14.65
N ASN A 119 -24.98 22.34 14.35
CA ASN A 119 -26.21 22.52 13.56
C ASN A 119 -26.05 22.04 12.12
N LEU A 120 -24.91 22.31 11.47
CA LEU A 120 -24.61 21.86 10.11
C LEU A 120 -24.57 20.34 10.01
N LEU A 121 -23.87 19.68 10.93
CA LEU A 121 -23.82 18.22 10.97
C LEU A 121 -25.19 17.60 11.21
N ARG A 122 -26.01 18.21 12.09
CA ARG A 122 -27.38 17.75 12.33
C ARG A 122 -28.21 17.81 11.04
N LYS A 123 -28.21 18.96 10.34
CA LYS A 123 -28.91 19.14 9.06
C LYS A 123 -28.44 18.14 8.00
N LEU A 124 -27.12 17.93 7.87
CA LEU A 124 -26.54 16.96 6.94
C LEU A 124 -26.98 15.54 7.27
N LYS A 125 -26.96 15.15 8.54
CA LYS A 125 -27.37 13.82 8.99
C LYS A 125 -28.86 13.56 8.71
N GLU A 126 -29.72 14.53 9.00
CA GLU A 126 -31.16 14.45 8.75
C GLU A 126 -31.45 14.26 7.26
N HIS A 127 -30.77 15.01 6.38
CA HIS A 127 -30.93 14.82 4.93
C HIS A 127 -30.34 13.50 4.43
N LEU A 128 -29.17 13.10 4.92
CA LEU A 128 -28.54 11.85 4.48
C LEU A 128 -29.37 10.62 4.87
N SER A 129 -30.06 10.66 6.01
CA SER A 129 -30.99 9.59 6.41
C SER A 129 -32.21 9.43 5.50
N LEU A 130 -32.46 10.35 4.55
CA LEU A 130 -33.51 10.19 3.54
C LEU A 130 -33.05 9.36 2.33
N TYR A 131 -31.74 9.15 2.16
CA TYR A 131 -31.14 8.43 1.02
C TYR A 131 -30.61 7.04 1.40
N CYS A 132 -30.79 6.60 2.65
CA CYS A 132 -30.43 5.28 3.17
C CYS A 132 -31.68 4.54 3.63
#